data_AF-A0A0F9TE51-F1
#
_entry.id   AF-A0A0F9TE51-F1
#
_cell.length_a   1.000
_cell.length_b   1.000
_cell.length_c   1.000
_cell.angle_alpha   90.00
_cell.angle_beta   90.00
_cell.angle_gamma   90.00
#
_symmetry.space_group_name_H-M   'P 1'
#
loop_
_entity.id
_entity.type
_entity.pdbx_description
1 polymer ?
#
loop_
_entity_poly.entity_id
_entity_poly.type
_entity_poly.pdbx_seq_one_letter_code
_entity_poly.pdbx_strand_id
1 'polypeptide(L)'
;MKTERILTIPEEQAYRLCHQDFDGLTTAEAAEKMGISQRRIQQLLQNVEQKCPQLFPVLTKRQVEIQSLINDEGCNFRQIALISGISIHAVGNMVEALKAKGIYLEKRKPTLSYQKWMDGQIVNRF
;
A
#
# COMPACT_ATOMS: atom_id res chain seq x y z
N MET A 1 -21.87 -30.26 8.40
CA MET A 1 -20.42 -30.36 8.66
C MET A 1 -19.98 -29.07 9.33
N LYS A 2 -19.39 -29.11 10.53
CA LYS A 2 -18.80 -27.91 11.15
C LYS A 2 -17.48 -27.64 10.45
N THR A 3 -17.36 -26.53 9.73
CA THR A 3 -16.08 -26.10 9.16
C THR A 3 -15.15 -25.76 10.33
N GLU A 4 -14.07 -26.52 10.46
CA GLU A 4 -13.07 -26.28 11.50
C GLU A 4 -12.36 -24.96 11.19
N ARG A 5 -12.31 -24.04 12.17
CA ARG A 5 -11.71 -22.72 11.97
C ARG A 5 -10.18 -22.85 11.99
N ILE A 6 -9.53 -22.43 10.92
CA ILE A 6 -8.06 -22.41 10.79
C ILE A 6 -7.45 -21.31 11.68
N LEU A 7 -8.10 -20.14 11.73
CA LEU A 7 -7.66 -18.99 12.52
C LEU A 7 -8.36 -18.94 13.87
N THR A 8 -7.61 -18.57 14.90
CA THR A 8 -8.18 -18.23 16.21
C THR A 8 -8.87 -16.87 16.16
N ILE A 9 -9.77 -16.60 17.10
CA ILE A 9 -10.50 -15.31 17.17
C ILE A 9 -9.52 -14.11 17.26
N PRO A 10 -8.47 -14.13 18.10
CA PRO A 10 -7.53 -13.01 18.17
C PRO A 10 -6.72 -12.80 16.87
N GLU A 11 -6.38 -13.89 16.18
CA GLU A 11 -5.68 -13.85 14.88
C GLU A 11 -6.56 -13.22 13.80
N GLU A 12 -7.81 -13.66 13.69
CA GLU A 12 -8.79 -13.10 12.77
C GLU A 12 -9.05 -11.62 13.06
N GLN A 13 -9.19 -11.25 14.33
CA GLN A 13 -9.40 -9.87 14.74
C GLN A 13 -8.20 -8.98 14.39
N ALA A 14 -6.97 -9.41 14.71
CA ALA A 14 -5.77 -8.67 14.35
C ALA A 14 -5.64 -8.48 12.84
N TYR A 15 -5.94 -9.50 12.05
CA TYR A 15 -5.96 -9.42 10.59
C TYR A 15 -6.98 -8.40 10.09
N ARG A 16 -8.24 -8.49 10.53
CA ARG A 16 -9.30 -7.54 10.12
C ARG A 16 -9.01 -6.11 10.53
N LEU A 17 -8.34 -5.88 11.66
CA LEU A 17 -7.96 -4.52 12.05
C LEU A 17 -6.90 -3.92 11.12
N CYS A 18 -5.94 -4.74 10.67
CA CYS A 18 -4.80 -4.25 9.90
C CYS A 18 -5.01 -4.28 8.38
N HIS A 19 -5.92 -5.11 7.86
CA HIS A 19 -6.11 -5.30 6.43
C HIS A 19 -6.94 -4.19 5.78
N GLN A 20 -6.54 -3.77 4.58
CA GLN A 20 -7.10 -2.59 3.90
C GLN A 20 -8.61 -2.69 3.64
N ASP A 21 -9.13 -3.88 3.33
CA ASP A 21 -10.55 -4.11 3.02
C ASP A 21 -11.46 -3.96 4.24
N PHE A 22 -10.88 -3.79 5.43
CA PHE A 22 -11.57 -3.63 6.69
C PHE A 22 -11.16 -2.28 7.32
N ASP A 23 -10.48 -2.30 8.47
CA ASP A 23 -10.10 -1.06 9.15
C ASP A 23 -8.80 -0.45 8.58
N GLY A 24 -7.87 -1.29 8.12
CA GLY A 24 -6.60 -0.87 7.51
C GLY A 24 -5.68 -0.07 8.44
N LEU A 25 -5.74 -0.37 9.74
CA LEU A 25 -4.97 0.28 10.80
C LEU A 25 -3.50 -0.15 10.81
N THR A 26 -2.65 0.72 11.36
CA THR A 26 -1.29 0.34 11.73
C THR A 26 -1.30 -0.68 12.87
N THR A 27 -0.20 -1.42 13.03
CA THR A 27 -0.06 -2.37 14.15
C THR A 27 -0.13 -1.70 15.52
N ALA A 28 0.21 -0.40 15.61
CA ALA A 28 0.14 0.37 16.85
C ALA A 28 -1.32 0.69 17.20
N GLU A 29 -2.08 1.23 16.26
CA GLU A 29 -3.51 1.51 16.43
C GLU A 29 -4.31 0.23 16.71
N ALA A 30 -4.01 -0.86 16.00
CA ALA A 30 -4.64 -2.15 16.26
C ALA A 30 -4.33 -2.70 17.66
N ALA A 31 -3.10 -2.48 18.14
CA ALA A 31 -2.67 -2.87 19.49
C ALA A 31 -3.45 -2.11 20.57
N GLU A 32 -3.60 -0.78 20.40
CA GLU A 32 -4.43 0.06 21.27
C GLU A 32 -5.88 -0.43 21.28
N LYS A 33 -6.46 -0.71 20.10
CA LYS A 33 -7.85 -1.15 19.97
C LYS A 33 -8.10 -2.53 20.60
N MET A 34 -7.10 -3.41 20.62
CA MET A 34 -7.19 -4.74 21.23
C MET A 34 -6.69 -4.78 22.69
N GLY A 35 -6.14 -3.68 23.22
CA GLY A 35 -5.58 -3.64 24.57
C GLY A 35 -4.37 -4.56 24.78
N ILE A 36 -3.55 -4.76 23.73
CA ILE A 36 -2.35 -5.61 23.78
C ILE A 36 -1.12 -4.87 23.26
N SER A 37 0.07 -5.46 23.36
CA SER A 37 1.29 -4.84 22.83
C SER A 37 1.37 -4.92 21.30
N GLN A 38 2.01 -3.95 20.68
CA GLN A 38 2.29 -3.96 19.24
C GLN A 38 3.06 -5.23 18.81
N ARG A 39 4.00 -5.69 19.63
CA ARG A 39 4.72 -6.96 19.40
C ARG A 39 3.75 -8.15 19.34
N ARG A 40 2.71 -8.16 20.17
CA ARG A 40 1.71 -9.23 20.16
C ARG A 40 0.86 -9.21 18.89
N ILE A 41 0.48 -8.03 18.39
CA ILE A 41 -0.18 -7.89 17.08
C ILE A 41 0.69 -8.46 15.96
N GLN A 42 1.98 -8.10 15.93
CA GLN A 42 2.92 -8.63 14.93
C GLN A 42 3.01 -10.16 14.97
N GLN A 43 3.08 -10.76 16.16
CA GLN A 43 3.05 -12.21 16.31
C GLN A 43 1.76 -12.83 15.79
N LEU A 44 0.60 -12.24 16.10
CA LEU A 44 -0.69 -12.72 15.59
C LEU A 44 -0.73 -12.67 14.06
N LEU A 45 -0.30 -11.57 13.46
CA LEU A 45 -0.23 -11.43 12.00
C LEU A 45 0.74 -12.45 11.38
N GLN A 46 1.92 -12.66 11.98
CA GLN A 46 2.88 -13.66 11.52
C GLN A 46 2.30 -15.08 11.57
N ASN A 47 1.54 -15.42 12.61
CA ASN A 47 0.85 -16.71 12.69
C ASN A 47 -0.23 -16.84 11.61
N VAL A 48 -0.98 -15.78 11.32
CA VAL A 48 -1.95 -15.76 10.23
C VAL A 48 -1.25 -15.96 8.89
N GLU A 49 -0.11 -15.31 8.66
CA GLU A 49 0.69 -15.44 7.44
C GLU A 49 1.19 -16.88 7.24
N GLN A 50 1.63 -17.53 8.31
CA GLN A 50 2.07 -18.93 8.24
C GLN A 50 0.92 -19.90 7.94
N LYS A 51 -0.29 -19.63 8.46
CA LYS A 51 -1.47 -20.48 8.26
C LYS A 51 -2.17 -20.22 6.93
N CYS A 52 -2.20 -18.96 6.51
CA CYS A 52 -2.97 -18.45 5.38
C CYS A 52 -2.14 -17.41 4.59
N PRO A 53 -1.03 -17.81 3.96
CA PRO A 53 -0.13 -16.89 3.25
C PRO A 53 -0.80 -16.16 2.09
N GLN A 54 -1.85 -16.73 1.51
CA GLN A 54 -2.64 -16.11 0.45
C GLN A 54 -3.39 -14.83 0.88
N LEU A 55 -3.50 -14.56 2.18
CA LEU A 55 -4.12 -13.34 2.72
C LEU A 55 -3.14 -12.15 2.80
N PHE A 56 -1.87 -12.36 2.41
CA PHE A 56 -0.80 -11.37 2.47
C PHE A 56 -0.38 -10.95 1.05
N PRO A 57 0.12 -9.70 0.88
CA PRO A 57 0.49 -8.74 1.92
C PRO A 57 -0.69 -7.95 2.51
N VAL A 58 -0.65 -7.72 3.82
CA VAL A 58 -1.56 -6.80 4.53
C VAL A 58 -1.09 -5.37 4.32
N LEU A 59 -1.94 -4.50 3.78
CA LEU A 59 -1.66 -3.08 3.57
C LEU A 59 -2.54 -2.21 4.47
N THR A 60 -1.97 -1.10 4.91
CA THR A 60 -2.77 -0.06 5.58
C THR A 60 -3.52 0.77 4.54
N LYS A 61 -4.59 1.46 4.96
CA LYS A 61 -5.34 2.35 4.04
C LYS A 61 -4.44 3.37 3.33
N ARG A 62 -3.49 3.95 4.06
CA ARG A 62 -2.55 4.92 3.49
C ARG A 62 -1.58 4.29 2.49
N GLN A 63 -1.19 3.03 2.69
CA GLN A 63 -0.36 2.32 1.72
C GLN A 63 -1.11 2.05 0.41
N VAL A 64 -2.39 1.70 0.50
CA VAL A 64 -3.26 1.51 -0.69
C VAL A 64 -3.49 2.82 -1.42
N GLU A 65 -3.73 3.91 -0.70
CA GLU A 65 -3.89 5.25 -1.27
C GLU A 65 -2.64 5.65 -2.09
N ILE A 66 -1.45 5.53 -1.51
CA ILE A 66 -0.20 5.83 -2.21
C ILE A 66 0.01 4.90 -3.41
N GLN A 67 -0.30 3.61 -3.28
CA GLN A 67 -0.18 2.67 -4.38
C GLN A 67 -1.10 3.06 -5.56
N SER A 68 -2.35 3.44 -5.28
CA SER A 68 -3.31 3.88 -6.29
C SER A 68 -2.87 5.18 -6.96
N LEU A 69 -2.41 6.18 -6.19
CA LEU A 69 -1.88 7.43 -6.75
C LEU A 69 -0.68 7.19 -7.70
N ILE A 70 0.16 6.20 -7.42
CA ILE A 70 1.30 5.88 -8.29
C ILE A 70 0.86 5.11 -9.53
N ASN A 71 0.07 4.05 -9.36
CA ASN A 71 -0.25 3.10 -10.43
C ASN A 71 -1.39 3.60 -11.32
N ASP A 72 -2.46 4.13 -10.73
CA ASP A 72 -3.67 4.51 -11.45
C ASP A 72 -3.55 5.93 -12.00
N GLU A 73 -3.01 6.86 -11.20
CA GLU A 73 -2.92 8.28 -11.56
C GLU A 73 -1.55 8.71 -12.11
N GLY A 74 -0.52 7.88 -11.97
CA GLY A 74 0.84 8.20 -12.42
C GLY A 74 1.49 9.37 -11.65
N CYS A 75 1.04 9.65 -10.44
CA CYS A 75 1.55 10.74 -9.61
C CYS A 75 3.02 10.51 -9.21
N ASN A 76 3.79 11.60 -9.17
CA ASN A 76 5.13 11.59 -8.60
C ASN A 76 5.11 11.85 -7.08
N PHE A 77 6.22 11.60 -6.39
CA PHE A 77 6.27 11.69 -4.93
C PHE A 77 5.95 13.09 -4.38
N ARG A 78 6.27 14.15 -5.14
CA ARG A 78 5.93 15.54 -4.74
C ARG A 78 4.42 15.79 -4.87
N GLN A 79 3.78 15.26 -5.91
CA GLN A 79 2.32 15.34 -6.07
C GLN A 79 1.63 14.55 -4.95
N ILE A 80 2.08 13.32 -4.66
CA ILE A 80 1.53 12.49 -3.59
C ILE A 80 1.69 13.18 -2.23
N ALA A 81 2.87 13.75 -1.95
CA ALA A 81 3.10 14.50 -0.72
C ALA A 81 2.12 15.68 -0.57
N LEU A 82 1.84 16.39 -1.66
CA LEU A 82 0.88 17.50 -1.68
C LEU A 82 -0.56 17.01 -1.47
N ILE A 83 -0.97 15.93 -2.15
CA ILE A 83 -2.34 15.38 -2.08
C ILE A 83 -2.62 14.79 -0.71
N SER A 84 -1.73 13.91 -0.21
CA SER A 84 -1.92 13.20 1.05
C SER A 84 -1.46 14.01 2.28
N GLY A 85 -0.94 15.22 2.10
CA GLY A 85 -0.52 16.12 3.18
C GLY A 85 0.65 15.60 4.04
N ILE A 86 1.51 14.76 3.46
CA ILE A 86 2.67 14.15 4.15
C ILE A 86 3.98 14.58 3.50
N SER A 87 5.10 14.42 4.21
CA SER A 87 6.41 14.76 3.65
C SER A 87 6.79 13.82 2.50
N ILE A 88 7.56 14.34 1.53
CA ILE A 88 8.10 13.54 0.41
C ILE A 88 8.93 12.35 0.94
N HIS A 89 9.66 12.54 2.04
CA HIS A 89 10.39 11.47 2.70
C HIS A 89 9.48 10.37 3.24
N ALA A 90 8.34 10.73 3.85
CA ALA A 90 7.35 9.75 4.31
C ALA A 90 6.77 8.95 3.13
N VAL A 91 6.47 9.60 2.00
CA VAL A 91 6.05 8.93 0.76
C VAL A 91 7.11 7.92 0.31
N GLY A 92 8.38 8.34 0.25
CA GLY A 92 9.49 7.46 -0.12
C GLY A 92 9.60 6.24 0.79
N ASN A 93 9.52 6.42 2.11
CA ASN A 93 9.54 5.32 3.07
C ASN A 93 8.36 4.35 2.88
N MET A 94 7.16 4.85 2.56
CA MET A 94 5.99 4.01 2.30
C MET A 94 6.14 3.23 0.99
N VAL A 95 6.72 3.84 -0.05
CA VAL A 95 7.05 3.16 -1.31
C VAL A 95 8.05 2.04 -1.10
N GLU A 96 9.12 2.26 -0.33
CA GLU A 96 10.08 1.21 0.00
C GLU A 96 9.44 0.10 0.83
N ALA A 97 8.56 0.44 1.77
CA ALA A 97 7.80 -0.56 2.52
C ALA A 97 6.85 -1.39 1.64
N LEU A 98 6.23 -0.80 0.62
CA LEU A 98 5.41 -1.51 -0.38
C LEU A 98 6.27 -2.48 -1.21
N LYS A 99 7.44 -2.04 -1.68
CA LYS A 99 8.38 -2.91 -2.41
C LYS A 99 8.88 -4.07 -1.56
N ALA A 100 9.18 -3.83 -0.28
CA ALA A 100 9.58 -4.88 0.65
C ALA A 100 8.49 -5.96 0.85
N LYS A 101 7.22 -5.60 0.64
CA LYS A 101 6.07 -6.52 0.62
C LYS A 101 5.85 -7.20 -0.74
N GLY A 102 6.75 -7.03 -1.70
CA GLY A 102 6.66 -7.61 -3.04
C GLY A 102 5.71 -6.88 -3.99
N ILE A 103 5.26 -5.67 -3.65
CA ILE A 103 4.36 -4.89 -4.49
C ILE A 103 5.16 -4.14 -5.55
N TYR A 104 4.85 -4.44 -6.82
CA TYR A 104 5.39 -3.72 -7.95
C TYR A 104 4.62 -2.42 -8.17
N LEU A 105 5.36 -1.33 -8.23
CA LEU A 105 4.84 -0.01 -8.57
C LEU A 105 5.28 0.32 -9.99
N GLU A 106 4.35 0.74 -10.84
CA GLU A 106 4.66 1.01 -12.24
C GLU A 106 5.72 2.11 -12.35
N LYS A 107 6.72 1.88 -13.21
CA LYS A 107 7.64 2.95 -13.59
C LYS A 107 6.86 3.94 -14.43
N ARG A 108 6.88 5.20 -14.02
CA ARG A 108 6.27 6.29 -14.79
C ARG A 108 6.73 6.21 -16.24
N LYS A 109 5.78 6.16 -17.17
CA LYS A 109 6.07 6.27 -18.60
C LYS A 109 6.75 7.62 -18.85
N PRO A 110 7.87 7.68 -19.56
CA PRO A 110 8.54 8.95 -19.83
C PRO A 110 7.55 9.86 -20.55
N THR A 111 7.26 11.01 -19.94
CA THR A 111 6.46 12.04 -20.61
C THR A 111 7.29 12.53 -21.78
N LEU A 112 6.79 12.33 -23.01
CA LEU A 112 7.39 12.91 -24.21
C LEU A 112 7.45 14.42 -24.02
N SER A 113 8.63 14.95 -23.74
CA SER A 113 8.84 16.39 -23.76
C SER A 113 8.92 16.82 -25.21
N TYR A 114 8.09 17.79 -25.57
CA TYR A 114 8.15 18.40 -26.88
C TYR A 114 9.55 18.99 -27.08
N GLN A 115 10.20 18.56 -28.15
CA GLN A 115 11.47 19.12 -28.59
C GLN A 115 11.23 19.92 -29.86
N LYS A 116 11.88 21.07 -30.02
CA LYS A 116 11.69 21.96 -31.18
C LYS A 116 11.87 21.27 -32.54
N TRP A 117 12.64 20.18 -32.63
CA TRP A 117 12.79 19.43 -33.88
C TRP A 117 11.52 18.66 -34.28
N MET A 118 10.61 18.39 -33.35
CA MET A 118 9.32 17.73 -33.60
C MET A 118 8.40 18.59 -34.48
N ASP A 119 8.60 19.92 -34.53
CA ASP A 119 7.89 20.82 -35.44
C ASP A 119 8.14 20.55 -36.92
N GLY A 120 9.32 20.00 -37.24
CA GLY A 120 9.69 19.65 -38.61
C GLY A 120 8.95 18.42 -39.13
N GLN A 121 8.29 17.66 -38.25
CA GLN A 121 7.55 16.44 -38.60
C GLN A 121 6.04 16.63 -38.65
N ILE A 122 5.52 17.84 -38.38
CA ILE A 122 4.09 18.13 -38.46
C ILE A 122 3.73 18.39 -39.93
N VAL A 123 3.21 17.35 -40.59
CA VAL A 123 2.93 17.33 -42.05
C VAL A 123 1.72 18.19 -42.45
N ASN A 124 0.77 18.45 -41.53
CA ASN A 124 -0.38 19.33 -41.81
C ASN A 124 -0.42 20.51 -40.84
N ARG A 125 -0.18 21.71 -41.38
CA ARG A 125 -0.51 22.99 -40.76
C ARG A 125 -1.85 23.43 -41.35
N PHE A 126 -2.79 23.81 -40.48
CA PHE A 126 -4.12 24.31 -40.85
C PHE A 126 -4.04 25.64 -41.59
#